data_AF-A0A9P5BUK7-F1
#
_entry.id   AF-A0A9P5BUK7-F1
#
_cell.length_a   1.000
_cell.length_b   1.000
_cell.length_c   1.000
_cell.angle_alpha   90.00
_cell.angle_beta   90.00
_cell.angle_gamma   90.00
#
_symmetry.space_group_name_H-M   'P 1'
#
loop_
_entity.id
_entity.type
_entity.pdbx_description
1 polymer ?
#
loop_
_entity_poly.entity_id
_entity_poly.type
_entity_poly.pdbx_seq_one_letter_code
_entity_poly.pdbx_strand_id
1 'polypeptide(L)'
;MGFILQTGVLFAVILAVGLQLVLKDPIKLGLGLGKTFQPLSDFPYSCRRIEDTRLQACEDMWLSEATRTLFLACSDSLARQQWMPNGHHFNISGRSTRDAVVALDIDKPKDEGFEYRALSTPGFSGTAGDGLLQLVGLTGIDASEDGKVELLLVNNRPPVDAVTGELLKEANEGANATIEVFEIAPAATEMKYIRTFANANISTPNNIAALSSTSFYFTNDCGDKKRGLGFFLSGFLGHGDVSYCSIEGCKRISTHHRMPNGLVRGHDGLIYVPSAMAGGVQVYRINPETDGLVKVADIPVPYAIDNLSVDGKGDIYAAVFPRGIEILQASEDPLNARPKSAAVRIRKEADSEYVWEKVIEDGKGELLPGSTTVVHDAKTGRLFFGSVTSPFIAVCEPKP
;
A
#
# COMPACT_ATOMS: atom_id res chain seq x y z
N MET A 1 51.36 -14.50 -8.28
CA MET A 1 50.26 -14.84 -9.22
C MET A 1 49.11 -15.59 -8.53
N GLY A 2 49.37 -16.64 -7.73
CA GLY A 2 48.32 -17.46 -7.10
C GLY A 2 47.38 -16.73 -6.13
N PHE A 3 47.89 -15.84 -5.28
CA PHE A 3 47.06 -15.12 -4.30
C PHE A 3 46.07 -14.12 -4.94
N ILE A 4 46.51 -13.37 -5.95
CA ILE A 4 45.66 -12.41 -6.70
C ILE A 4 44.58 -13.16 -7.50
N LEU A 5 44.91 -14.32 -8.06
CA LEU A 5 43.95 -15.14 -8.79
C LEU A 5 42.91 -15.76 -7.85
N GLN A 6 43.33 -16.25 -6.67
CA GLN A 6 42.44 -16.80 -5.66
C GLN A 6 41.49 -15.75 -5.07
N THR A 7 41.98 -14.54 -4.75
CA THR A 7 41.13 -13.44 -4.27
C THR A 7 40.19 -12.94 -5.36
N GLY A 8 40.63 -12.89 -6.62
CA GLY A 8 39.78 -12.56 -7.77
C GLY A 8 38.65 -13.56 -8.00
N VAL A 9 38.94 -14.86 -7.93
CA VAL A 9 37.92 -15.92 -8.04
C VAL A 9 36.93 -15.85 -6.89
N LEU A 10 37.38 -15.68 -5.65
CA LEU A 10 36.50 -15.56 -4.49
C LEU A 10 35.57 -14.35 -4.62
N PHE A 11 36.10 -13.20 -5.03
CA PHE A 11 35.29 -11.99 -5.26
C PHE A 11 34.26 -12.21 -6.38
N ALA A 12 34.66 -12.83 -7.49
CA ALA A 12 33.75 -13.15 -8.59
C ALA A 12 32.63 -14.10 -8.16
N VAL A 13 32.94 -15.12 -7.34
CA VAL A 13 31.94 -16.04 -6.78
C VAL A 13 30.98 -15.31 -5.85
N ILE A 14 31.48 -14.48 -4.92
CA ILE A 14 30.62 -13.68 -4.02
C ILE A 14 29.71 -12.76 -4.82
N LEU A 15 30.25 -12.08 -5.84
CA LEU A 15 29.47 -11.19 -6.71
C LEU A 15 28.42 -11.98 -7.50
N ALA A 16 28.77 -13.15 -8.04
CA ALA A 16 27.83 -13.98 -8.78
C ALA A 16 26.70 -14.51 -7.88
N VAL A 17 27.02 -14.94 -6.65
CA VAL A 17 26.03 -15.37 -5.65
C VAL A 17 25.13 -14.21 -5.25
N GLY A 18 25.69 -13.04 -4.95
CA GLY A 18 24.93 -11.83 -4.62
C GLY A 18 24.03 -11.39 -5.77
N LEU A 19 24.53 -11.42 -7.00
CA LEU A 19 23.73 -11.12 -8.19
C LEU A 19 22.58 -12.11 -8.34
N GLN A 20 22.84 -13.41 -8.21
CA GLN A 20 21.84 -14.45 -8.46
C GLN A 20 20.77 -14.56 -7.37
N LEU A 21 21.17 -14.46 -6.09
CA LEU A 21 20.27 -14.72 -4.96
C LEU A 21 19.61 -13.45 -4.40
N VAL A 22 20.27 -12.29 -4.54
CA VAL A 22 19.81 -11.04 -3.92
C VAL A 22 19.34 -10.04 -4.96
N LEU A 23 20.16 -9.76 -5.99
CA LEU A 23 19.92 -8.62 -6.88
C LEU A 23 19.11 -8.96 -8.15
N LYS A 24 19.03 -10.24 -8.53
CA LYS A 24 18.39 -10.69 -9.77
C LYS A 24 16.96 -10.17 -9.92
N ASP A 25 16.10 -10.44 -8.95
CA ASP A 25 14.68 -10.05 -9.03
C ASP A 25 14.50 -8.52 -8.93
N PRO A 26 15.15 -7.80 -7.98
CA PRO A 26 15.13 -6.34 -7.96
C PRO A 26 15.54 -5.69 -9.28
N ILE A 27 16.63 -6.16 -9.91
CA ILE A 27 17.11 -5.61 -11.18
C ILE A 27 16.09 -5.88 -12.28
N LYS A 28 15.57 -7.11 -12.37
CA LYS A 28 14.57 -7.48 -13.39
C LYS A 28 13.28 -6.69 -13.23
N LEU A 29 12.75 -6.58 -12.01
CA LEU A 29 11.50 -5.89 -11.72
C LEU A 29 11.64 -4.37 -11.84
N GLY A 30 12.72 -3.82 -11.30
CA GLY A 30 13.01 -2.38 -11.34
C GLY A 30 13.23 -1.87 -12.76
N LEU A 31 14.02 -2.59 -13.58
CA LEU A 31 14.29 -2.18 -14.97
C LEU A 31 13.28 -2.72 -15.98
N GLY A 32 12.36 -3.60 -15.56
CA GLY A 32 11.37 -4.23 -16.43
C GLY A 32 11.99 -5.18 -17.47
N LEU A 33 13.10 -5.86 -17.13
CA LEU A 33 13.82 -6.73 -18.06
C LEU A 33 12.96 -7.91 -18.50
N GLY A 34 12.87 -8.12 -19.82
CA GLY A 34 12.09 -9.20 -20.42
C GLY A 34 10.58 -8.91 -20.48
N LYS A 35 10.13 -7.70 -20.17
CA LYS A 35 8.73 -7.29 -20.28
C LYS A 35 8.47 -6.49 -21.56
N THR A 36 7.27 -6.65 -22.11
CA THR A 36 6.71 -5.78 -23.12
C THR A 36 5.60 -4.97 -22.46
N PHE A 37 5.65 -3.64 -22.63
CA PHE A 37 4.66 -2.74 -22.05
C PHE A 37 3.55 -2.49 -23.06
N GLN A 38 2.35 -2.97 -22.76
CA GLN A 38 1.21 -2.82 -23.66
C GLN A 38 0.59 -1.43 -23.54
N PRO A 39 0.21 -0.78 -24.66
CA PRO A 39 -0.56 0.45 -24.58
C PRO A 39 -1.96 0.18 -24.03
N LEU A 40 -2.53 1.19 -23.38
CA LEU A 40 -3.87 1.11 -22.79
C LEU A 40 -4.96 0.70 -23.79
N SER A 41 -4.76 1.05 -25.08
CA SER A 41 -5.67 0.70 -26.16
C SER A 41 -5.87 -0.81 -26.38
N ASP A 42 -4.93 -1.64 -25.92
CA ASP A 42 -5.00 -3.11 -26.04
C ASP A 42 -6.04 -3.74 -25.10
N PHE A 43 -6.55 -2.99 -24.13
CA PHE A 43 -7.42 -3.50 -23.08
C PHE A 43 -8.88 -3.05 -23.27
N PRO A 44 -9.86 -3.83 -22.79
CA PRO A 44 -11.29 -3.57 -22.98
C PRO A 44 -11.83 -2.48 -22.02
N TYR A 45 -11.04 -1.46 -21.74
CA TYR A 45 -11.37 -0.37 -20.82
C TYR A 45 -11.23 0.99 -21.47
N SER A 46 -12.12 1.90 -21.11
CA SER A 46 -12.00 3.34 -21.34
C SER A 46 -11.66 4.01 -20.02
N CYS A 47 -10.51 4.66 -19.94
CA CYS A 47 -10.02 5.28 -18.72
C CYS A 47 -10.02 6.80 -18.81
N ARG A 48 -10.19 7.44 -17.66
CA ARG A 48 -10.07 8.87 -17.49
C ARG A 48 -9.49 9.21 -16.12
N ARG A 49 -8.85 10.37 -16.04
CA ARG A 49 -8.38 10.93 -14.77
C ARG A 49 -9.52 11.63 -14.04
N ILE A 50 -9.46 11.64 -12.73
CA ILE A 50 -10.26 12.47 -11.86
C ILE A 50 -9.29 13.42 -11.16
N GLU A 51 -9.25 14.64 -11.65
CA GLU A 51 -8.34 15.67 -11.15
C GLU A 51 -9.09 16.57 -10.15
N ASP A 52 -8.71 16.47 -8.88
CA ASP A 52 -9.22 17.35 -7.82
C ASP A 52 -8.12 17.54 -6.78
N THR A 53 -8.05 18.73 -6.19
CA THR A 53 -7.11 19.04 -5.11
C THR A 53 -7.28 18.16 -3.85
N ARG A 54 -8.42 17.47 -3.68
CA ARG A 54 -8.66 16.50 -2.60
C ARG A 54 -8.39 15.05 -3.01
N LEU A 55 -8.18 14.77 -4.29
CA LEU A 55 -7.97 13.43 -4.85
C LEU A 55 -6.53 13.30 -5.38
N GLN A 56 -5.57 13.62 -4.51
CA GLN A 56 -4.14 13.56 -4.81
C GLN A 56 -3.44 12.62 -3.84
N ALA A 57 -2.35 12.00 -4.29
CA ALA A 57 -1.50 11.14 -3.47
C ALA A 57 -2.31 10.11 -2.66
N CYS A 58 -3.40 9.62 -3.26
CA CYS A 58 -4.29 8.62 -2.68
C CYS A 58 -3.62 7.25 -2.80
N GLU A 59 -2.78 6.93 -1.82
CA GLU A 59 -1.87 5.78 -1.86
C GLU A 59 -2.62 4.45 -1.82
N ASP A 60 -3.71 4.42 -1.05
CA ASP A 60 -4.55 3.24 -0.91
C ASP A 60 -6.06 3.53 -0.96
N MET A 61 -6.85 2.48 -1.22
CA MET A 61 -8.30 2.53 -1.36
C MET A 61 -8.97 1.26 -0.86
N TRP A 62 -10.20 1.41 -0.33
CA TRP A 62 -11.04 0.29 0.05
C TRP A 62 -12.51 0.56 -0.30
N LEU A 63 -13.17 -0.37 -0.97
CA LEU A 63 -14.58 -0.26 -1.34
C LEU A 63 -15.46 -0.98 -0.31
N SER A 64 -16.35 -0.22 0.33
CA SER A 64 -17.47 -0.80 1.06
C SER A 64 -18.52 -1.29 0.06
N GLU A 65 -18.67 -2.61 -0.04
CA GLU A 65 -19.70 -3.21 -0.88
C GLU A 65 -21.10 -2.93 -0.32
N ALA A 66 -21.24 -2.84 1.01
CA ALA A 66 -22.51 -2.53 1.66
C ALA A 66 -23.01 -1.11 1.36
N THR A 67 -22.12 -0.12 1.41
CA THR A 67 -22.50 1.31 1.28
C THR A 67 -22.23 1.90 -0.09
N ARG A 68 -21.58 1.14 -0.99
CA ARG A 68 -21.17 1.62 -2.33
C ARG A 68 -20.32 2.89 -2.27
N THR A 69 -19.49 2.97 -1.23
CA THR A 69 -18.57 4.08 -0.97
C THR A 69 -17.14 3.57 -1.07
N LEU A 70 -16.35 4.17 -1.95
CA LEU A 70 -14.92 3.94 -2.03
C LEU A 70 -14.22 4.92 -1.08
N PHE A 71 -13.46 4.40 -0.13
CA PHE A 71 -12.67 5.19 0.81
C PHE A 71 -11.23 5.27 0.32
N LEU A 72 -10.65 6.47 0.33
CA LEU A 72 -9.31 6.75 -0.19
C LEU A 72 -8.44 7.44 0.87
N ALA A 73 -7.18 7.03 1.00
CA ALA A 73 -6.20 7.67 1.89
C ALA A 73 -5.41 8.72 1.09
N CYS A 74 -5.96 9.93 0.98
CA CYS A 74 -5.41 10.99 0.14
C CYS A 74 -4.52 11.97 0.94
N SER A 75 -3.58 12.58 0.22
CA SER A 75 -2.57 13.49 0.77
C SER A 75 -2.30 14.65 -0.19
N ASP A 76 -1.12 15.26 -0.10
CA ASP A 76 -0.60 16.27 -1.00
C ASP A 76 0.61 15.72 -1.74
N SER A 77 0.54 15.72 -3.07
CA SER A 77 1.57 15.16 -3.97
C SER A 77 2.97 15.71 -3.70
N LEU A 78 3.09 17.01 -3.42
CA LEU A 78 4.38 17.65 -3.17
C LEU A 78 4.86 17.42 -1.73
N ALA A 79 3.94 17.39 -0.78
CA ALA A 79 4.29 17.12 0.62
C ALA A 79 4.83 15.70 0.83
N ARG A 80 4.50 14.72 -0.03
CA ARG A 80 5.09 13.38 0.00
C ARG A 80 6.61 13.39 -0.17
N GLN A 81 7.16 14.35 -0.91
CA GLN A 81 8.62 14.54 -1.04
C GLN A 81 9.28 15.02 0.25
N GLN A 82 8.48 15.58 1.16
CA GLN A 82 8.93 16.09 2.43
C GLN A 82 8.71 15.06 3.54
N TRP A 83 7.54 14.45 3.61
CA TRP A 83 7.18 13.49 4.64
C TRP A 83 6.48 12.27 4.04
N MET A 84 7.25 11.20 3.89
CA MET A 84 6.78 9.87 3.52
C MET A 84 7.80 8.85 4.05
N PRO A 85 7.65 8.39 5.31
CA PRO A 85 8.61 7.49 5.96
C PRO A 85 8.90 6.20 5.17
N ASN A 86 7.88 5.59 4.54
CA ASN A 86 8.04 4.42 3.68
C ASN A 86 8.88 4.70 2.41
N GLY A 87 9.02 5.97 2.03
CA GLY A 87 9.88 6.45 0.94
C GLY A 87 11.19 7.10 1.42
N HIS A 88 11.51 7.02 2.71
CA HIS A 88 12.68 7.67 3.34
C HIS A 88 12.64 9.22 3.40
N HIS A 89 11.47 9.85 3.29
CA HIS A 89 11.33 11.30 3.43
C HIS A 89 10.92 11.69 4.86
N PHE A 90 11.72 12.52 5.53
CA PHE A 90 11.64 12.79 6.99
C PHE A 90 11.64 14.29 7.37
N ASN A 91 11.31 15.18 6.44
CA ASN A 91 11.15 16.60 6.73
C ASN A 91 9.80 16.88 7.43
N ILE A 92 9.84 16.98 8.76
CA ILE A 92 8.66 17.17 9.61
C ILE A 92 7.90 18.46 9.28
N SER A 93 8.61 19.56 8.99
CA SER A 93 7.96 20.85 8.73
C SER A 93 7.30 20.94 7.37
N GLY A 94 7.73 20.10 6.41
CA GLY A 94 7.14 20.01 5.07
C GLY A 94 6.02 18.98 4.94
N ARG A 95 5.66 18.26 6.02
CA ARG A 95 4.58 17.27 6.00
C ARG A 95 3.26 17.92 5.58
N SER A 96 2.39 17.12 4.96
CA SER A 96 1.06 17.56 4.59
C SER A 96 0.22 17.90 5.82
N THR A 97 -0.55 18.97 5.72
CA THR A 97 -1.57 19.39 6.69
C THR A 97 -2.99 19.19 6.16
N ARG A 98 -3.12 18.50 5.01
CA ARG A 98 -4.38 18.37 4.28
C ARG A 98 -4.77 16.92 3.99
N ASP A 99 -4.01 15.96 4.51
CA ASP A 99 -4.35 14.53 4.45
C ASP A 99 -5.77 14.32 4.95
N ALA A 100 -6.51 13.48 4.24
CA ALA A 100 -7.88 13.17 4.57
C ALA A 100 -8.25 11.80 4.03
N VAL A 101 -9.12 11.11 4.77
CA VAL A 101 -9.90 10.04 4.18
C VAL A 101 -10.98 10.68 3.31
N VAL A 102 -11.02 10.30 2.04
CA VAL A 102 -12.08 10.75 1.12
C VAL A 102 -13.06 9.60 0.89
N ALA A 103 -14.34 9.87 1.12
CA ALA A 103 -15.44 8.96 0.80
C ALA A 103 -16.05 9.35 -0.54
N LEU A 104 -15.83 8.53 -1.57
CA LEU A 104 -16.31 8.70 -2.94
C LEU A 104 -17.55 7.82 -3.16
N ASP A 105 -18.70 8.44 -3.46
CA ASP A 105 -19.96 7.74 -3.72
C ASP A 105 -19.96 7.22 -5.18
N ILE A 106 -19.51 5.98 -5.42
CA ILE A 106 -19.19 5.48 -6.78
C ILE A 106 -20.40 5.22 -7.68
N ASP A 107 -21.62 5.30 -7.12
CA ASP A 107 -22.88 5.19 -7.87
C ASP A 107 -23.48 6.58 -8.19
N LYS A 108 -22.83 7.69 -7.78
CA LYS A 108 -23.28 9.08 -8.01
C LYS A 108 -22.26 9.86 -8.86
N PRO A 109 -22.33 9.78 -10.20
CA PRO A 109 -21.42 10.51 -11.07
C PRO A 109 -21.61 12.03 -10.94
N LYS A 110 -20.50 12.77 -10.99
CA LYS A 110 -20.48 14.24 -10.96
C LYS A 110 -19.32 14.73 -11.81
N ASP A 111 -19.62 15.54 -12.83
CA ASP A 111 -18.63 16.01 -13.81
C ASP A 111 -17.79 14.84 -14.38
N GLU A 112 -16.47 14.99 -14.43
CA GLU A 112 -15.51 13.94 -14.79
C GLU A 112 -15.19 13.01 -13.60
N GLY A 113 -16.09 12.83 -12.63
CA GLY A 113 -15.81 12.12 -11.39
C GLY A 113 -17.07 11.59 -10.71
N PHE A 114 -17.07 11.62 -9.38
CA PHE A 114 -18.18 11.20 -8.54
C PHE A 114 -18.36 12.19 -7.41
N GLU A 115 -19.55 12.23 -6.80
CA GLU A 115 -19.72 12.94 -5.54
C GLU A 115 -18.80 12.37 -4.47
N TYR A 116 -18.15 13.24 -3.69
CA TYR A 116 -17.27 12.83 -2.61
C TYR A 116 -17.35 13.74 -1.40
N ARG A 117 -16.88 13.22 -0.26
CA ARG A 117 -16.73 13.93 1.01
C ARG A 117 -15.31 13.70 1.53
N ALA A 118 -14.55 14.78 1.73
CA ALA A 118 -13.33 14.71 2.54
C ALA A 118 -13.73 14.73 4.01
N LEU A 119 -13.47 13.64 4.73
CA LEU A 119 -14.02 13.44 6.07
C LEU A 119 -13.16 14.15 7.12
N SER A 120 -13.80 14.93 7.99
CA SER A 120 -13.14 15.54 9.14
C SER A 120 -13.00 14.55 10.30
N THR A 121 -12.10 14.83 11.25
CA THR A 121 -11.83 13.96 12.41
C THR A 121 -11.99 14.72 13.73
N PRO A 122 -13.21 15.18 14.06
CA PRO A 122 -13.44 15.96 15.27
C PRO A 122 -13.04 15.16 16.52
N GLY A 123 -12.32 15.82 17.43
CA GLY A 123 -11.86 15.21 18.69
C GLY A 123 -10.65 14.28 18.57
N PHE A 124 -10.14 14.02 17.37
CA PHE A 124 -8.84 13.36 17.19
C PHE A 124 -7.71 14.34 17.54
N SER A 125 -6.81 13.93 18.43
CA SER A 125 -5.73 14.81 18.91
C SER A 125 -4.59 15.00 17.90
N GLY A 126 -4.47 14.12 16.90
CA GLY A 126 -3.29 14.09 16.02
C GLY A 126 -2.02 13.74 16.77
N THR A 127 -0.89 14.26 16.30
CA THR A 127 0.44 13.90 16.80
C THR A 127 0.91 14.79 17.94
N ALA A 128 0.70 16.11 17.81
CA ALA A 128 1.10 17.12 18.79
C ALA A 128 -0.06 18.08 19.09
N GLY A 129 -1.27 17.54 19.22
CA GLY A 129 -2.50 18.34 19.37
C GLY A 129 -2.95 19.03 18.07
N ASP A 130 -2.35 18.68 16.93
CA ASP A 130 -2.63 19.30 15.63
C ASP A 130 -3.86 18.72 14.92
N GLY A 131 -4.39 17.59 15.42
CA GLY A 131 -5.54 16.91 14.80
C GLY A 131 -5.25 16.33 13.41
N LEU A 132 -3.99 16.22 13.02
CA LEU A 132 -3.58 15.79 11.67
C LEU A 132 -3.32 14.28 11.59
N LEU A 133 -3.60 13.73 10.41
CA LEU A 133 -3.21 12.39 9.98
C LEU A 133 -2.09 12.49 8.94
N GLN A 134 -1.21 11.48 8.89
CA GLN A 134 -0.22 11.29 7.82
C GLN A 134 -0.46 9.91 7.20
N LEU A 135 -1.33 9.85 6.22
CA LEU A 135 -1.95 8.61 5.75
C LEU A 135 -1.07 7.83 4.77
N VAL A 136 -1.10 6.50 4.85
CA VAL A 136 -0.51 5.57 3.87
C VAL A 136 -1.58 4.52 3.51
N GLY A 137 -1.46 3.28 3.98
CA GLY A 137 -2.45 2.23 3.76
C GLY A 137 -3.73 2.42 4.57
N LEU A 138 -4.82 1.85 4.05
CA LEU A 138 -6.11 1.83 4.72
C LEU A 138 -6.86 0.53 4.46
N THR A 139 -7.67 0.13 5.42
CA THR A 139 -8.66 -0.93 5.20
C THR A 139 -9.95 -0.59 5.93
N GLY A 140 -11.03 -1.25 5.54
CA GLY A 140 -12.34 -1.04 6.14
C GLY A 140 -13.05 -2.34 6.49
N ILE A 141 -14.04 -2.19 7.36
CA ILE A 141 -14.97 -3.23 7.78
C ILE A 141 -16.37 -2.66 7.64
N ASP A 142 -17.23 -3.34 6.88
CA ASP A 142 -18.67 -3.08 6.91
C ASP A 142 -19.21 -3.54 8.27
N ALA A 143 -19.41 -2.57 9.18
CA ALA A 143 -19.77 -2.82 10.57
C ALA A 143 -21.30 -2.76 10.74
N SER A 144 -21.90 -3.87 11.20
CA SER A 144 -23.32 -4.01 11.55
C SER A 144 -24.33 -3.87 10.40
N GLU A 145 -25.60 -4.20 10.64
CA GLU A 145 -26.70 -4.00 9.67
C GLU A 145 -27.07 -2.51 9.49
N ASP A 146 -26.61 -1.61 10.36
CA ASP A 146 -26.96 -0.18 10.36
C ASP A 146 -26.19 0.64 9.30
N GLY A 147 -25.37 -0.01 8.46
CA GLY A 147 -24.62 0.63 7.38
C GLY A 147 -23.42 1.46 7.85
N LYS A 148 -22.91 1.19 9.04
CA LYS A 148 -21.69 1.84 9.55
C LYS A 148 -20.45 1.19 8.93
N VAL A 149 -19.37 1.96 8.86
CA VAL A 149 -18.06 1.48 8.41
C VAL A 149 -17.04 1.78 9.50
N GLU A 150 -16.22 0.80 9.85
CA GLU A 150 -15.00 1.01 10.64
C GLU A 150 -13.80 1.04 9.71
N LEU A 151 -12.97 2.07 9.82
CA LEU A 151 -11.71 2.18 9.06
C LEU A 151 -10.51 2.00 9.99
N LEU A 152 -9.54 1.25 9.51
CA LEU A 152 -8.21 1.16 10.12
C LEU A 152 -7.22 1.86 9.19
N LEU A 153 -6.46 2.81 9.73
CA LEU A 153 -5.62 3.72 8.95
C LEU A 153 -4.17 3.62 9.42
N VAL A 154 -3.23 3.43 8.49
CA VAL A 154 -1.81 3.64 8.78
C VAL A 154 -1.56 5.13 8.90
N ASN A 155 -1.06 5.55 10.06
CA ASN A 155 -0.75 6.94 10.36
C ASN A 155 0.74 7.10 10.71
N ASN A 156 1.49 7.63 9.75
CA ASN A 156 2.92 7.88 9.82
C ASN A 156 3.24 9.16 10.58
N ARG A 157 2.87 9.20 11.86
CA ARG A 157 3.05 10.38 12.71
C ARG A 157 4.52 10.79 12.79
N PRO A 158 4.84 12.11 12.74
CA PRO A 158 6.16 12.58 13.09
C PRO A 158 6.49 12.29 14.56
N PRO A 159 7.78 12.14 14.91
CA PRO A 159 8.16 11.91 16.30
C PRO A 159 7.98 13.17 17.14
N VAL A 160 7.67 12.96 18.42
CA VAL A 160 7.47 14.00 19.43
C VAL A 160 8.44 13.81 20.59
N ASP A 161 8.74 14.89 21.31
CA ASP A 161 9.43 14.82 22.59
C ASP A 161 8.53 14.13 23.62
N ALA A 162 9.07 13.13 24.32
CA ALA A 162 8.29 12.30 25.25
C ALA A 162 7.84 13.06 26.51
N VAL A 163 8.45 14.20 26.83
CA VAL A 163 8.13 15.01 28.01
C VAL A 163 7.19 16.15 27.64
N THR A 164 7.49 16.89 26.57
CA THR A 164 6.70 18.07 26.18
C THR A 164 5.54 17.75 25.25
N GLY A 165 5.60 16.63 24.52
CA GLY A 165 4.64 16.29 23.46
C GLY A 165 4.77 17.16 22.20
N GLU A 166 5.78 18.02 22.13
CA GLU A 166 6.04 18.85 20.96
C GLU A 166 6.73 18.03 19.86
N LEU A 167 6.52 18.44 18.60
CA LEU A 167 7.22 17.82 17.47
C LEU A 167 8.73 17.99 17.61
N LEU A 168 9.46 16.90 17.35
CA LEU A 168 10.91 17.01 17.21
C LEU A 168 11.26 17.85 15.97
N LYS A 169 12.45 18.46 15.99
CA LYS A 169 12.98 19.17 14.81
C LYS A 169 13.45 18.21 13.72
N GLU A 170 13.92 17.04 14.14
CA GLU A 170 14.49 16.02 13.27
C GLU A 170 13.92 14.65 13.64
N ALA A 171 13.58 13.85 12.63
CA ALA A 171 13.09 12.48 12.84
C ALA A 171 14.24 11.46 12.87
N ASN A 172 15.22 11.64 13.76
CA ASN A 172 16.46 10.82 13.76
C ASN A 172 16.21 9.32 13.93
N GLU A 173 15.15 8.95 14.64
CA GLU A 173 14.72 7.55 14.84
C GLU A 173 13.66 7.08 13.82
N GLY A 174 13.31 7.92 12.85
CA GLY A 174 12.21 7.69 11.91
C GLY A 174 10.87 8.17 12.44
N ALA A 175 9.80 7.70 11.82
CA ALA A 175 8.44 8.03 12.22
C ALA A 175 8.01 7.30 13.51
N ASN A 176 7.07 7.92 14.22
CA ASN A 176 6.38 7.31 15.35
C ASN A 176 5.03 6.74 14.88
N ALA A 177 5.10 5.83 13.91
CA ALA A 177 3.93 5.33 13.20
C ALA A 177 2.94 4.62 14.13
N THR A 178 1.66 4.71 13.78
CA THR A 178 0.53 4.20 14.54
C THR A 178 -0.53 3.64 13.59
N ILE A 179 -1.45 2.83 14.12
CA ILE A 179 -2.67 2.45 13.40
C ILE A 179 -3.86 3.08 14.10
N GLU A 180 -4.66 3.86 13.39
CA GLU A 180 -5.84 4.52 13.92
C GLU A 180 -7.10 3.74 13.56
N VAL A 181 -8.09 3.76 14.44
CA VAL A 181 -9.43 3.24 14.17
C VAL A 181 -10.45 4.34 14.27
N PHE A 182 -11.28 4.43 13.24
CA PHE A 182 -12.40 5.37 13.16
C PHE A 182 -13.69 4.64 12.79
N GLU A 183 -14.83 5.16 13.27
CA GLU A 183 -16.17 4.74 12.87
C GLU A 183 -16.81 5.84 12.01
N ILE A 184 -17.53 5.43 10.97
CA ILE A 184 -18.22 6.31 10.03
C ILE A 184 -19.69 5.89 9.98
N ALA A 185 -20.57 6.83 10.27
CA ALA A 185 -22.01 6.64 10.08
C ALA A 185 -22.40 6.83 8.60
N PRO A 186 -23.53 6.23 8.15
CA PRO A 186 -24.02 6.42 6.79
C PRO A 186 -24.08 7.90 6.38
N ALA A 187 -23.56 8.23 5.19
CA ALA A 187 -23.53 9.59 4.65
C ALA A 187 -22.85 10.67 5.54
N ALA A 188 -22.09 10.29 6.58
CA ALA A 188 -21.43 11.23 7.48
C ALA A 188 -20.32 12.04 6.79
N THR A 189 -20.15 13.30 7.18
CA THR A 189 -19.02 14.15 6.76
C THR A 189 -17.84 14.08 7.72
N GLU A 190 -17.96 13.29 8.79
CA GLU A 190 -17.02 13.22 9.90
C GLU A 190 -16.75 11.74 10.25
N MET A 191 -15.53 11.44 10.68
CA MET A 191 -15.14 10.15 11.23
C MET A 191 -14.98 10.26 12.74
N LYS A 192 -15.65 9.39 13.48
CA LYS A 192 -15.55 9.32 14.93
C LYS A 192 -14.31 8.52 15.33
N TYR A 193 -13.36 9.17 16.00
CA TYR A 193 -12.18 8.48 16.53
C TYR A 193 -12.57 7.43 17.58
N ILE A 194 -12.01 6.22 17.45
CA ILE A 194 -12.24 5.10 18.36
C ILE A 194 -11.01 4.80 19.21
N ARG A 195 -9.84 4.64 18.57
CA ARG A 195 -8.56 4.34 19.26
C ARG A 195 -7.34 4.45 18.35
N THR A 196 -6.18 4.52 18.99
CA THR A 196 -4.85 4.40 18.40
C THR A 196 -4.19 3.11 18.90
N PHE A 197 -3.65 2.31 18.00
CA PHE A 197 -2.66 1.28 18.31
C PHE A 197 -1.26 1.87 18.15
N ALA A 198 -0.52 1.92 19.25
CA ALA A 198 0.88 2.34 19.30
C ALA A 198 1.71 1.23 19.95
N ASN A 199 2.73 0.73 19.24
CA ASN A 199 3.57 -0.36 19.68
C ASN A 199 4.90 -0.35 18.94
N ALA A 200 5.98 -0.83 19.55
CA ALA A 200 7.29 -0.90 18.91
C ALA A 200 7.32 -1.79 17.63
N ASN A 201 6.43 -2.77 17.53
CA ASN A 201 6.28 -3.60 16.33
C ASN A 201 5.54 -2.89 15.18
N ILE A 202 4.88 -1.74 15.44
CA ILE A 202 4.37 -0.83 14.39
C ILE A 202 5.52 0.09 14.02
N SER A 203 6.45 -0.42 13.22
CA SER A 203 7.75 0.22 12.98
C SER A 203 7.78 0.98 11.65
N THR A 204 7.51 0.27 10.55
CA THR A 204 7.45 0.80 9.18
C THR A 204 6.15 0.32 8.52
N PRO A 205 4.99 0.53 9.16
CA PRO A 205 3.73 -0.03 8.69
C PRO A 205 3.44 0.44 7.27
N ASN A 206 2.97 -0.47 6.43
CA ASN A 206 2.58 -0.16 5.06
C ASN A 206 1.07 -0.30 4.89
N ASN A 207 0.51 -1.49 5.17
CA ASN A 207 -0.94 -1.70 5.09
C ASN A 207 -1.46 -2.75 6.09
N ILE A 208 -2.79 -2.93 6.12
CA ILE A 208 -3.54 -3.65 7.16
C ILE A 208 -4.51 -4.65 6.52
N ALA A 209 -4.52 -5.89 7.02
CA ALA A 209 -5.58 -6.86 6.79
C ALA A 209 -6.38 -7.07 8.09
N ALA A 210 -7.58 -6.49 8.13
CA ALA A 210 -8.42 -6.52 9.32
C ALA A 210 -9.08 -7.89 9.56
N LEU A 211 -9.09 -8.32 10.83
CA LEU A 211 -9.97 -9.40 11.32
C LEU A 211 -11.20 -8.79 12.00
N SER A 212 -10.98 -7.72 12.75
CA SER A 212 -11.95 -6.84 13.40
C SER A 212 -11.33 -5.45 13.61
N SER A 213 -12.08 -4.48 14.14
CA SER A 213 -11.52 -3.20 14.60
C SER A 213 -10.59 -3.32 15.82
N THR A 214 -10.48 -4.51 16.40
CA THR A 214 -9.68 -4.79 17.60
C THR A 214 -8.55 -5.78 17.36
N SER A 215 -8.47 -6.38 16.17
CA SER A 215 -7.44 -7.34 15.80
C SER A 215 -7.20 -7.38 14.29
N PHE A 216 -5.93 -7.36 13.88
CA PHE A 216 -5.54 -7.28 12.47
C PHE A 216 -4.09 -7.74 12.24
N TYR A 217 -3.80 -8.06 10.99
CA TYR A 217 -2.43 -8.21 10.51
C TYR A 217 -2.00 -6.94 9.79
N PHE A 218 -0.71 -6.63 9.81
CA PHE A 218 -0.17 -5.52 9.04
C PHE A 218 1.25 -5.84 8.57
N THR A 219 1.66 -5.21 7.49
CA THR A 219 3.03 -5.31 6.97
C THR A 219 3.88 -4.19 7.52
N ASN A 220 5.12 -4.50 7.91
CA ASN A 220 6.20 -3.55 8.00
C ASN A 220 7.08 -3.72 6.77
N ASP A 221 7.11 -2.75 5.85
CA ASP A 221 7.84 -2.90 4.58
C ASP A 221 9.35 -3.04 4.79
N CYS A 222 9.87 -2.42 5.84
CA CYS A 222 11.27 -2.42 6.20
C CYS A 222 11.56 -3.03 7.59
N GLY A 223 10.56 -3.66 8.20
CA GLY A 223 10.66 -4.23 9.54
C GLY A 223 11.07 -3.18 10.58
N ASP A 224 12.12 -3.48 11.36
CA ASP A 224 12.69 -2.59 12.37
C ASP A 224 13.64 -1.52 11.79
N LYS A 225 13.90 -1.53 10.48
CA LYS A 225 14.87 -0.63 9.82
C LYS A 225 14.19 0.65 9.34
N LYS A 226 13.94 1.57 10.27
CA LYS A 226 13.23 2.83 9.98
C LYS A 226 14.02 3.84 9.12
N ARG A 227 15.36 3.85 9.18
CA ARG A 227 16.22 4.86 8.54
C ARG A 227 17.61 4.33 8.14
N GLY A 228 18.38 5.21 7.50
CA GLY A 228 19.80 5.02 7.20
C GLY A 228 20.08 3.84 6.26
N LEU A 229 21.29 3.30 6.33
CA LEU A 229 21.71 2.18 5.48
C LEU A 229 20.86 0.92 5.69
N GLY A 230 20.39 0.68 6.91
CA GLY A 230 19.51 -0.45 7.22
C GLY A 230 18.21 -0.42 6.43
N PHE A 231 17.61 0.77 6.29
CA PHE A 231 16.40 0.98 5.48
C PHE A 231 16.69 0.65 4.00
N PHE A 232 17.73 1.24 3.41
CA PHE A 232 18.04 1.04 1.99
C PHE A 232 18.41 -0.40 1.62
N LEU A 233 18.98 -1.16 2.56
CA LEU A 233 19.29 -2.58 2.35
C LEU A 233 18.10 -3.51 2.66
N SER A 234 17.04 -2.98 3.27
CA SER A 234 15.93 -3.77 3.82
C SER A 234 15.23 -4.64 2.79
N GLY A 235 14.79 -4.06 1.67
CA GLY A 235 14.11 -4.80 0.60
C GLY A 235 15.00 -5.88 -0.04
N PHE A 236 16.31 -5.64 -0.13
CA PHE A 236 17.26 -6.60 -0.68
C PHE A 236 17.48 -7.79 0.27
N LEU A 237 17.61 -7.51 1.56
CA LEU A 237 17.91 -8.52 2.59
C LEU A 237 16.65 -9.17 3.19
N GLY A 238 15.46 -8.68 2.81
CA GLY A 238 14.20 -9.20 3.32
C GLY A 238 13.98 -8.90 4.79
N HIS A 239 14.29 -7.68 5.27
CA HIS A 239 14.03 -7.34 6.67
C HIS A 239 12.55 -7.02 6.97
N GLY A 240 11.70 -6.91 5.95
CA GLY A 240 10.27 -6.71 6.11
C GLY A 240 9.60 -7.87 6.85
N ASP A 241 8.47 -7.57 7.48
CA ASP A 241 7.69 -8.54 8.24
C ASP A 241 6.18 -8.34 8.10
N VAL A 242 5.44 -9.39 8.44
CA VAL A 242 4.03 -9.31 8.82
C VAL A 242 3.98 -9.42 10.34
N SER A 243 3.19 -8.55 10.94
CA SER A 243 2.93 -8.49 12.37
C SER A 243 1.43 -8.62 12.63
N TYR A 244 1.09 -9.18 13.79
CA TYR A 244 -0.28 -9.25 14.30
C TYR A 244 -0.43 -8.20 15.39
N CYS A 245 -1.55 -7.48 15.41
CA CYS A 245 -1.89 -6.61 16.52
C CYS A 245 -3.30 -6.89 17.04
N SER A 246 -3.45 -6.80 18.36
CA SER A 246 -4.73 -6.76 19.04
C SER A 246 -4.71 -5.72 20.15
N ILE A 247 -5.83 -5.58 20.87
CA ILE A 247 -5.94 -4.71 22.05
C ILE A 247 -4.95 -5.05 23.16
N GLU A 248 -4.41 -6.27 23.17
CA GLU A 248 -3.42 -6.72 24.14
C GLU A 248 -1.99 -6.32 23.75
N GLY A 249 -1.78 -5.94 22.48
CA GLY A 249 -0.49 -5.54 21.95
C GLY A 249 -0.23 -6.12 20.57
N CYS A 250 0.93 -5.75 20.00
CA CYS A 250 1.36 -6.25 18.70
C CYS A 250 2.58 -7.16 18.83
N LYS A 251 2.69 -8.16 17.94
CA LYS A 251 3.78 -9.14 17.86
C LYS A 251 4.15 -9.41 16.40
N ARG A 252 5.45 -9.54 16.14
CA ARG A 252 5.95 -9.96 14.83
C ARG A 252 5.75 -11.46 14.63
N ILE A 253 5.14 -11.87 13.53
CA ILE A 253 4.67 -13.26 13.34
C ILE A 253 5.15 -13.91 12.02
N SER A 254 5.62 -13.14 11.05
CA SER A 254 6.23 -13.67 9.82
C SER A 254 7.33 -12.74 9.35
N THR A 255 8.56 -13.25 9.17
CA THR A 255 9.74 -12.46 8.80
C THR A 255 10.26 -12.87 7.43
N HIS A 256 11.35 -12.22 6.98
CA HIS A 256 12.02 -12.50 5.70
C HIS A 256 11.22 -12.09 4.47
N HIS A 257 10.40 -11.05 4.61
CA HIS A 257 9.64 -10.47 3.51
C HIS A 257 10.46 -9.39 2.81
N ARG A 258 10.51 -9.45 1.48
CA ARG A 258 11.23 -8.48 0.66
C ARG A 258 10.32 -7.33 0.28
N MET A 259 10.28 -6.31 1.14
CA MET A 259 9.43 -5.12 0.97
C MET A 259 7.95 -5.50 0.78
N PRO A 260 7.31 -6.11 1.80
CA PRO A 260 5.90 -6.41 1.74
C PRO A 260 5.08 -5.13 1.80
N ASN A 261 4.23 -4.90 0.81
CA ASN A 261 3.33 -3.75 0.73
C ASN A 261 1.91 -4.13 1.18
N GLY A 262 0.87 -3.79 0.42
CA GLY A 262 -0.52 -3.97 0.81
C GLY A 262 -0.99 -5.39 0.85
N LEU A 263 -0.92 -6.01 2.04
CA LEU A 263 -1.54 -7.31 2.28
C LEU A 263 -3.08 -7.21 2.35
N VAL A 264 -3.76 -8.31 2.04
CA VAL A 264 -5.22 -8.44 2.23
C VAL A 264 -5.58 -9.76 2.89
N ARG A 265 -6.76 -9.78 3.53
CA ARG A 265 -7.44 -11.01 3.91
C ARG A 265 -8.47 -11.35 2.84
N GLY A 266 -8.33 -12.50 2.20
CA GLY A 266 -9.32 -13.00 1.24
C GLY A 266 -10.62 -13.43 1.92
N HIS A 267 -11.69 -13.55 1.13
CA HIS A 267 -12.97 -14.10 1.61
C HIS A 267 -12.86 -15.56 2.07
N ASP A 268 -11.83 -16.27 1.62
CA ASP A 268 -11.45 -17.61 2.08
C ASP A 268 -10.75 -17.63 3.45
N GLY A 269 -10.50 -16.45 4.04
CA GLY A 269 -9.83 -16.28 5.32
C GLY A 269 -8.30 -16.39 5.27
N LEU A 270 -7.70 -16.55 4.09
CA LEU A 270 -6.24 -16.55 3.92
C LEU A 270 -5.69 -15.11 3.89
N ILE A 271 -4.42 -14.97 4.26
CA ILE A 271 -3.68 -13.70 4.18
C ILE A 271 -2.76 -13.74 2.96
N TYR A 272 -2.89 -12.74 2.11
CA TYR A 272 -2.13 -12.58 0.87
C TYR A 272 -1.16 -11.42 1.05
N VAL A 273 0.14 -11.70 0.92
CA VAL A 273 1.21 -10.72 1.18
C VAL A 273 1.98 -10.49 -0.12
N PRO A 274 1.87 -9.30 -0.75
CA PRO A 274 2.62 -8.99 -1.96
C PRO A 274 4.09 -8.71 -1.64
N SER A 275 4.93 -8.71 -2.67
CA SER A 275 6.32 -8.23 -2.56
C SER A 275 6.65 -7.26 -3.68
N ALA A 276 7.08 -6.05 -3.34
CA ALA A 276 7.56 -5.10 -4.32
C ALA A 276 9.01 -5.36 -4.77
N MET A 277 9.80 -6.08 -3.97
CA MET A 277 11.23 -6.31 -4.26
C MET A 277 11.56 -7.72 -4.77
N ALA A 278 10.70 -8.72 -4.50
CA ALA A 278 10.80 -10.07 -5.07
C ALA A 278 9.72 -10.35 -6.13
N GLY A 279 8.63 -9.58 -6.12
CA GLY A 279 7.44 -9.86 -6.92
C GLY A 279 6.60 -11.01 -6.37
N GLY A 280 5.46 -11.25 -7.00
CA GLY A 280 4.53 -12.30 -6.59
C GLY A 280 3.82 -12.03 -5.26
N VAL A 281 3.01 -13.00 -4.86
CA VAL A 281 2.21 -12.96 -3.63
C VAL A 281 2.44 -14.24 -2.83
N GLN A 282 2.75 -14.09 -1.55
CA GLN A 282 2.85 -15.21 -0.62
C GLN A 282 1.51 -15.40 0.08
N VAL A 283 1.04 -16.64 0.18
CA VAL A 283 -0.27 -16.94 0.77
C VAL A 283 -0.09 -17.66 2.09
N TYR A 284 -0.82 -17.22 3.11
CA TYR A 284 -0.73 -17.73 4.47
C TYR A 284 -2.09 -18.13 5.02
N ARG A 285 -2.09 -19.21 5.79
CA ARG A 285 -3.21 -19.60 6.65
C ARG A 285 -2.96 -19.10 8.07
N ILE A 286 -4.00 -18.57 8.70
CA ILE A 286 -3.98 -18.20 10.11
C ILE A 286 -3.98 -19.48 10.97
N ASN A 287 -3.07 -19.54 11.93
CA ASN A 287 -3.11 -20.54 13.00
C ASN A 287 -4.07 -20.03 14.10
N PRO A 288 -5.24 -20.65 14.30
CA PRO A 288 -6.26 -20.14 15.22
C PRO A 288 -5.86 -20.22 16.70
N GLU A 289 -4.83 -21.01 17.05
CA GLU A 289 -4.37 -21.14 18.43
C GLU A 289 -3.36 -20.06 18.83
N THR A 290 -2.69 -19.45 17.85
CA THR A 290 -1.54 -18.56 18.11
C THR A 290 -1.64 -17.20 17.42
N ASP A 291 -2.63 -16.99 16.55
CA ASP A 291 -2.71 -15.90 15.57
C ASP A 291 -1.50 -15.85 14.62
N GLY A 292 -0.67 -16.90 14.59
CA GLY A 292 0.49 -17.00 13.71
C GLY A 292 0.08 -17.25 12.26
N LEU A 293 1.04 -17.12 11.33
CA LEU A 293 0.82 -17.39 9.91
C LEU A 293 1.66 -18.60 9.46
N VAL A 294 1.01 -19.54 8.78
CA VAL A 294 1.65 -20.69 8.13
C VAL A 294 1.58 -20.48 6.63
N LYS A 295 2.72 -20.41 5.95
CA LYS A 295 2.76 -20.26 4.49
C LYS A 295 2.19 -21.50 3.81
N VAL A 296 1.34 -21.31 2.80
CA VAL A 296 0.63 -22.40 2.11
C VAL A 296 0.82 -22.40 0.60
N ALA A 297 1.14 -21.25 0.00
CA ALA A 297 1.38 -21.14 -1.44
C ALA A 297 2.23 -19.91 -1.78
N ASP A 298 2.74 -19.91 -3.01
CA ASP A 298 3.36 -18.78 -3.68
C ASP A 298 2.64 -18.58 -5.02
N ILE A 299 2.30 -17.34 -5.35
CA ILE A 299 1.65 -16.96 -6.61
C ILE A 299 2.68 -16.17 -7.43
N PRO A 300 3.28 -16.77 -8.47
CA PRO A 300 4.41 -16.18 -9.19
C PRO A 300 3.95 -15.15 -10.23
N VAL A 301 3.53 -13.97 -9.75
CA VAL A 301 3.26 -12.80 -10.60
C VAL A 301 4.60 -12.08 -10.90
N PRO A 302 5.00 -11.90 -12.18
CA PRO A 302 6.32 -11.39 -12.56
C PRO A 302 6.43 -9.86 -12.49
N TYR A 303 5.82 -9.24 -11.46
CA TYR A 303 5.80 -7.80 -11.26
C TYR A 303 6.16 -7.45 -9.82
N ALA A 304 6.74 -6.26 -9.64
CA ALA A 304 6.75 -5.62 -8.33
C ALA A 304 5.30 -5.23 -8.02
N ILE A 305 4.81 -5.66 -6.87
CA ILE A 305 3.41 -5.47 -6.46
C ILE A 305 3.37 -4.52 -5.28
N ASP A 306 2.50 -3.53 -5.36
CA ASP A 306 2.22 -2.62 -4.26
C ASP A 306 1.02 -3.11 -3.45
N ASN A 307 -0.13 -2.43 -3.49
CA ASN A 307 -1.32 -2.85 -2.74
C ASN A 307 -2.15 -3.91 -3.46
N LEU A 308 -2.65 -4.87 -2.68
CA LEU A 308 -3.71 -5.80 -3.06
C LEU A 308 -5.07 -5.24 -2.62
N SER A 309 -6.13 -5.61 -3.34
CA SER A 309 -7.52 -5.44 -2.93
C SER A 309 -8.32 -6.71 -3.24
N VAL A 310 -9.44 -6.90 -2.54
CA VAL A 310 -10.36 -8.02 -2.75
C VAL A 310 -11.69 -7.44 -3.22
N ASP A 311 -12.23 -7.92 -4.34
CA ASP A 311 -13.54 -7.47 -4.82
C ASP A 311 -14.70 -8.24 -4.17
N GLY A 312 -15.95 -7.80 -4.38
CA GLY A 312 -17.13 -8.49 -3.87
C GLY A 312 -17.32 -9.95 -4.31
N LYS A 313 -16.56 -10.46 -5.30
CA LYS A 313 -16.56 -11.87 -5.72
C LYS A 313 -15.44 -12.69 -5.08
N GLY A 314 -14.51 -12.05 -4.37
CA GLY A 314 -13.33 -12.67 -3.78
C GLY A 314 -12.15 -12.77 -4.75
N ASP A 315 -12.23 -12.15 -5.94
CA ASP A 315 -11.07 -12.01 -6.82
C ASP A 315 -10.11 -10.98 -6.21
N ILE A 316 -8.81 -11.26 -6.26
CA ILE A 316 -7.78 -10.34 -5.76
C ILE A 316 -7.28 -9.49 -6.91
N TYR A 317 -7.27 -8.18 -6.75
CA TYR A 317 -6.66 -7.25 -7.69
C TYR A 317 -5.38 -6.69 -7.09
N ALA A 318 -4.34 -6.62 -7.90
CA ALA A 318 -3.04 -6.14 -7.47
C ALA A 318 -2.57 -4.99 -8.35
N ALA A 319 -2.21 -3.88 -7.72
CA ALA A 319 -1.54 -2.79 -8.41
C ALA A 319 -0.08 -3.18 -8.60
N VAL A 320 0.39 -3.15 -9.85
CA VAL A 320 1.73 -3.61 -10.18
C VAL A 320 2.50 -2.57 -10.96
N PHE A 321 3.81 -2.55 -10.74
CA PHE A 321 4.73 -1.70 -11.48
C PHE A 321 5.35 -2.48 -12.64
N PRO A 322 5.01 -2.16 -13.90
CA PRO A 322 5.66 -2.79 -15.04
C PRO A 322 7.18 -2.58 -15.02
N ARG A 323 7.60 -1.37 -14.63
CA ARG A 323 8.99 -0.98 -14.47
C ARG A 323 9.19 -0.20 -13.17
N GLY A 324 9.58 -0.91 -12.11
CA GLY A 324 9.56 -0.37 -10.73
C GLY A 324 10.40 0.91 -10.51
N ILE A 325 11.48 1.11 -11.26
CA ILE A 325 12.32 2.32 -11.10
C ILE A 325 11.56 3.62 -11.41
N GLU A 326 10.50 3.55 -12.23
CA GLU A 326 9.70 4.73 -12.60
C GLU A 326 8.91 5.28 -11.41
N ILE A 327 8.63 4.47 -10.37
CA ILE A 327 7.99 4.94 -9.14
C ILE A 327 8.93 5.81 -8.30
N LEU A 328 10.22 5.45 -8.23
CA LEU A 328 11.22 6.31 -7.58
C LEU A 328 11.35 7.65 -8.31
N GLN A 329 11.26 7.64 -9.65
CA GLN A 329 11.24 8.87 -10.44
C GLN A 329 9.99 9.71 -10.15
N ALA A 330 8.83 9.07 -9.97
CA ALA A 330 7.59 9.75 -9.60
C ALA A 330 7.61 10.33 -8.18
N SER A 331 8.37 9.75 -7.25
CA SER A 331 8.59 10.37 -5.93
C SER A 331 9.42 11.65 -6.01
N GLU A 332 10.38 11.72 -6.94
CA GLU A 332 11.22 12.92 -7.15
C GLU A 332 10.53 14.01 -8.00
N ASP A 333 9.59 13.62 -8.87
CA ASP A 333 8.86 14.53 -9.75
C ASP A 333 7.37 14.17 -9.84
N PRO A 334 6.60 14.33 -8.74
CA PRO A 334 5.23 13.82 -8.61
C PRO A 334 4.25 14.47 -9.59
N LEU A 335 4.53 15.67 -10.06
CA LEU A 335 3.62 16.42 -10.93
C LEU A 335 3.84 16.13 -12.43
N ASN A 336 5.02 15.68 -12.82
CA ASN A 336 5.35 15.52 -14.24
C ASN A 336 5.74 14.09 -14.65
N ALA A 337 6.19 13.25 -13.72
CA ALA A 337 6.52 11.86 -14.01
C ALA A 337 5.29 11.10 -14.52
N ARG A 338 5.53 10.18 -15.46
CA ARG A 338 4.51 9.35 -16.10
C ARG A 338 4.87 7.87 -16.00
N PRO A 339 4.94 7.33 -14.77
CA PRO A 339 5.26 5.92 -14.56
C PRO A 339 4.21 5.02 -15.21
N LYS A 340 4.67 3.89 -15.76
CA LYS A 340 3.77 2.84 -16.24
C LYS A 340 2.98 2.25 -15.08
N SER A 341 1.74 1.89 -15.36
CA SER A 341 0.85 1.27 -14.37
C SER A 341 0.19 0.05 -14.98
N ALA A 342 -0.06 -0.97 -14.18
CA ALA A 342 -0.88 -2.09 -14.58
C ALA A 342 -1.66 -2.65 -13.38
N ALA A 343 -2.73 -3.38 -13.68
CA ALA A 343 -3.42 -4.21 -12.70
C ALA A 343 -3.35 -5.67 -13.14
N VAL A 344 -3.13 -6.55 -12.17
CA VAL A 344 -3.38 -7.98 -12.37
C VAL A 344 -4.53 -8.44 -11.50
N ARG A 345 -5.27 -9.43 -12.00
CA ARG A 345 -6.29 -10.15 -11.24
C ARG A 345 -5.75 -11.53 -10.91
N ILE A 346 -5.96 -11.97 -9.68
CA ILE A 346 -5.55 -13.25 -9.13
C ILE A 346 -6.81 -13.97 -8.66
N ARG A 347 -6.95 -15.24 -9.03
CA ARG A 347 -8.09 -16.09 -8.64
C ARG A 347 -7.60 -17.44 -8.17
N LYS A 348 -8.32 -18.01 -7.21
CA LYS A 348 -8.11 -19.37 -6.75
C LYS A 348 -8.99 -20.32 -7.57
N GLU A 349 -8.39 -21.25 -8.32
CA GLU A 349 -9.14 -22.25 -9.12
C GLU A 349 -9.38 -23.54 -8.34
N ALA A 350 -8.40 -23.95 -7.53
CA ALA A 350 -8.49 -25.08 -6.63
C ALA A 350 -7.65 -24.81 -5.37
N ASP A 351 -7.62 -25.77 -4.43
CA ASP A 351 -6.78 -25.62 -3.24
C ASP A 351 -5.31 -25.50 -3.61
N SER A 352 -4.71 -24.37 -3.21
CA SER A 352 -3.33 -23.98 -3.52
C SER A 352 -3.02 -23.80 -5.02
N GLU A 353 -4.02 -23.78 -5.89
CA GLU A 353 -3.86 -23.47 -7.32
C GLU A 353 -4.46 -22.10 -7.63
N TYR A 354 -3.58 -21.21 -8.11
CA TYR A 354 -3.93 -19.82 -8.41
C TYR A 354 -3.60 -19.51 -9.86
N VAL A 355 -4.49 -18.78 -10.51
CA VAL A 355 -4.26 -18.18 -11.81
C VAL A 355 -4.22 -16.68 -11.68
N TRP A 356 -3.45 -16.04 -12.55
CA TRP A 356 -3.45 -14.60 -12.64
C TRP A 356 -3.47 -14.16 -14.10
N GLU A 357 -4.02 -12.98 -14.33
CA GLU A 357 -4.02 -12.34 -15.64
C GLU A 357 -3.80 -10.84 -15.49
N LYS A 358 -3.23 -10.22 -16.52
CA LYS A 358 -3.11 -8.76 -16.60
C LYS A 358 -4.42 -8.19 -17.13
N VAL A 359 -5.10 -7.44 -16.29
CA VAL A 359 -6.43 -6.86 -16.59
C VAL A 359 -6.29 -5.61 -17.43
N ILE A 360 -5.28 -4.79 -17.13
CA ILE A 360 -5.01 -3.53 -17.80
C ILE A 360 -3.54 -3.14 -17.65
N GLU A 361 -2.99 -2.46 -18.66
CA GLU A 361 -1.69 -1.82 -18.59
C GLU A 361 -1.70 -0.51 -19.36
N ASP A 362 -1.19 0.54 -18.73
CA ASP A 362 -0.83 1.79 -19.37
C ASP A 362 0.68 1.84 -19.56
N GLY A 363 1.16 1.12 -20.58
CA GLY A 363 2.57 0.99 -20.90
C GLY A 363 3.23 2.27 -21.39
N LYS A 364 2.47 3.33 -21.64
CA LYS A 364 2.98 4.66 -21.97
C LYS A 364 2.92 5.65 -20.80
N GLY A 365 2.19 5.33 -19.74
CA GLY A 365 1.96 6.25 -18.60
C GLY A 365 1.10 7.45 -18.98
N GLU A 366 0.14 7.28 -19.91
CA GLU A 366 -0.66 8.38 -20.43
C GLU A 366 -1.80 8.79 -19.48
N LEU A 367 -2.45 7.85 -18.80
CA LEU A 367 -3.67 8.07 -18.03
C LEU A 367 -3.63 7.52 -16.60
N LEU A 368 -2.94 6.40 -16.35
CA LEU A 368 -2.90 5.81 -15.01
C LEU A 368 -1.81 6.45 -14.12
N PRO A 369 -2.04 6.56 -12.79
CA PRO A 369 -1.28 7.45 -11.91
C PRO A 369 0.08 6.93 -11.41
N GLY A 370 0.66 5.89 -12.01
CA GLY A 370 1.73 5.13 -11.35
C GLY A 370 1.16 4.33 -10.20
N SER A 371 0.21 3.45 -10.52
CA SER A 371 -0.75 2.96 -9.55
C SER A 371 -0.12 2.16 -8.42
N THR A 372 -0.36 2.60 -7.18
CA THR A 372 0.00 1.88 -5.95
C THR A 372 -1.16 1.06 -5.39
N THR A 373 -2.39 1.40 -5.79
CA THR A 373 -3.61 0.66 -5.43
C THR A 373 -4.55 0.57 -6.63
N VAL A 374 -5.32 -0.51 -6.68
CA VAL A 374 -6.39 -0.71 -7.64
C VAL A 374 -7.55 -1.42 -6.96
N VAL A 375 -8.76 -0.89 -7.09
CA VAL A 375 -9.99 -1.49 -6.55
C VAL A 375 -10.95 -1.77 -7.69
N HIS A 376 -11.43 -3.01 -7.76
CA HIS A 376 -12.43 -3.43 -8.73
C HIS A 376 -13.82 -3.42 -8.11
N ASP A 377 -14.74 -2.72 -8.78
CA ASP A 377 -16.17 -2.81 -8.47
C ASP A 377 -16.80 -3.95 -9.27
N ALA A 378 -16.99 -5.10 -8.62
CA ALA A 378 -17.53 -6.30 -9.25
C ALA A 378 -18.94 -6.14 -9.83
N LYS A 379 -19.68 -5.11 -9.40
CA LYS A 379 -21.04 -4.80 -9.88
C LYS A 379 -21.04 -4.12 -11.23
N THR A 380 -20.12 -3.18 -11.46
CA THR A 380 -20.08 -2.38 -12.71
C THR A 380 -18.91 -2.74 -13.61
N GLY A 381 -17.94 -3.50 -13.12
CA GLY A 381 -16.70 -3.82 -13.81
C GLY A 381 -15.68 -2.67 -13.80
N ARG A 382 -15.95 -1.57 -13.09
CA ARG A 382 -15.04 -0.43 -13.00
C ARG A 382 -13.79 -0.77 -12.21
N LEU A 383 -12.68 -0.17 -12.60
CA LEU A 383 -11.42 -0.19 -11.87
C LEU A 383 -11.08 1.23 -11.43
N PHE A 384 -10.82 1.41 -10.14
CA PHE A 384 -10.36 2.66 -9.54
C PHE A 384 -8.88 2.55 -9.20
N PHE A 385 -8.09 3.57 -9.55
CA PHE A 385 -6.64 3.57 -9.41
C PHE A 385 -6.17 4.76 -8.59
N GLY A 386 -5.31 4.50 -7.61
CA GLY A 386 -4.64 5.50 -6.77
C GLY A 386 -3.14 5.42 -6.89
N SER A 387 -2.46 6.41 -6.36
CA SER A 387 -1.00 6.51 -6.37
C SER A 387 -0.53 7.24 -5.14
N VAL A 388 0.62 6.81 -4.64
CA VAL A 388 1.33 7.45 -3.52
C VAL A 388 1.68 8.91 -3.78
N THR A 389 1.90 9.32 -5.04
CA THR A 389 2.47 10.63 -5.38
C THR A 389 1.69 11.40 -6.46
N SER A 390 0.81 10.75 -7.21
CA SER A 390 0.15 11.39 -8.35
C SER A 390 -0.86 12.47 -7.94
N PRO A 391 -0.99 13.59 -8.68
CA PRO A 391 -1.95 14.64 -8.40
C PRO A 391 -3.39 14.33 -8.85
N PHE A 392 -3.68 13.06 -9.15
CA PHE A 392 -4.99 12.59 -9.58
C PHE A 392 -5.21 11.13 -9.22
N ILE A 393 -6.47 10.70 -9.22
CA ILE A 393 -6.85 9.29 -9.31
C ILE A 393 -7.35 8.98 -10.71
N ALA A 394 -7.46 7.71 -11.09
CA ALA A 394 -8.04 7.32 -12.37
C ALA A 394 -9.18 6.32 -12.18
N VAL A 395 -10.14 6.33 -13.10
CA VAL A 395 -11.18 5.32 -13.21
C VAL A 395 -11.18 4.77 -14.63
N CYS A 396 -11.34 3.46 -14.75
CA CYS A 396 -11.48 2.74 -16.00
C CYS A 396 -12.81 2.00 -16.02
N GLU A 397 -13.60 2.23 -17.05
CA GLU A 397 -14.90 1.59 -17.25
C GLU A 397 -14.79 0.56 -18.38
N PRO A 398 -15.44 -0.62 -18.27
CA PRO A 398 -15.50 -1.57 -19.37
C PRO A 398 -16.06 -0.91 -20.63
N LYS A 399 -15.46 -1.20 -21.79
CA LYS A 399 -15.99 -0.78 -23.09
C LYS A 399 -17.32 -1.50 -23.38
N PRO A 400 -18.27 -0.85 -24.06
CA PRO A 400 -19.53 -1.46 -24.48
C PRO A 400 -19.36 -2.70 -25.36
#